data_AF-A0A959P074-F1
#
_entry.id   AF-A0A959P074-F1
#
_cell.length_a   1.000
_cell.length_b   1.000
_cell.length_c   1.000
_cell.angle_alpha   90.00
_cell.angle_beta   90.00
_cell.angle_gamma   90.00
#
_symmetry.space_group_name_H-M   'P 1'
#
loop_
_entity.id
_entity.type
_entity.pdbx_description
1 polymer ?
#
loop_
_entity_poly.entity_id
_entity_poly.type
_entity_poly.pdbx_seq_one_letter_code
_entity_poly.pdbx_strand_id
1 'polypeptide(L)'
;MGPYDLNSLLIGLPYSLSALFILATHEFGHYFAAKFHKVKATLPYFIPIPPISGFLNFGTMGAVIKTRSEIPTNKAMFDIGVSGPIAGFIASLIVLIYGFTHLPSQDYLLAIHPDYFDPSYGKETISLQFGNNLLFLFLKELFTNPSDFVPPMTEVYHYPYLMTGWFGLLITSMNMIPVGQLDGGHVVYSMFGSKIQEAVASISLIVLVVLGVSGIVDGALELNFGFGWSGWLFWGIILLLIIKVKHPPVRHFEQLDLTRKFLGYFSLLILIVCFAPSPFIITF
;
A
#
# COMPACT_ATOMS: atom_id res chain seq x y z
N MET A 1 31.10 2.95 -3.91
CA MET A 1 30.78 4.18 -3.14
C MET A 1 30.16 3.77 -1.83
N GLY A 2 30.46 4.45 -0.72
CA GLY A 2 29.81 4.15 0.56
C GLY A 2 28.33 4.58 0.55
N PRO A 3 27.47 4.00 1.40
CA PRO A 3 26.02 4.27 1.42
C PRO A 3 25.64 5.71 1.86
N TYR A 4 26.61 6.55 2.21
CA TYR A 4 26.41 7.91 2.75
C TYR A 4 27.07 9.01 1.90
N ASP A 5 27.35 8.74 0.62
CA ASP A 5 27.85 9.79 -0.29
C ASP A 5 26.73 10.78 -0.66
N LEU A 6 27.03 12.08 -0.62
CA LEU A 6 26.10 13.15 -0.99
C LEU A 6 25.71 13.06 -2.48
N ASN A 7 26.57 12.49 -3.33
CA ASN A 7 26.22 12.25 -4.74
C ASN A 7 25.09 11.22 -4.89
N SER A 8 25.00 10.26 -3.98
CA SER A 8 23.93 9.25 -3.96
C SER A 8 22.56 9.83 -3.58
N LEU A 9 22.52 11.01 -2.95
CA LEU A 9 21.25 11.69 -2.65
C LEU A 9 20.49 12.04 -3.94
N LEU A 10 21.20 12.51 -4.97
CA LEU A 10 20.58 12.89 -6.25
C LEU A 10 19.95 11.66 -6.93
N ILE A 11 20.57 10.49 -6.81
CA ILE A 11 20.06 9.22 -7.33
C ILE A 11 18.77 8.80 -6.59
N GLY A 12 18.67 9.08 -5.30
CA GLY A 12 17.49 8.76 -4.48
C GLY A 12 16.33 9.75 -4.60
N LEU A 13 16.53 10.94 -5.19
CA LEU A 13 15.48 11.97 -5.26
C LEU A 13 14.20 11.51 -5.96
N PRO A 14 14.23 10.85 -7.13
CA PRO A 14 13.02 10.36 -7.78
C PRO A 14 12.18 9.45 -6.88
N TYR A 15 12.85 8.58 -6.11
CA TYR A 15 12.21 7.71 -5.13
C TYR A 15 11.60 8.52 -3.99
N SER A 16 12.41 9.32 -3.29
CA SER A 16 11.98 10.04 -2.09
C SER A 16 10.86 11.04 -2.38
N LEU A 17 10.95 11.79 -3.49
CA LEU A 17 9.92 12.74 -3.87
C LEU A 17 8.60 12.05 -4.23
N SER A 18 8.65 10.93 -4.96
CA SER A 18 7.44 10.17 -5.31
C SER A 18 6.78 9.55 -4.09
N ALA A 19 7.57 8.96 -3.19
CA ALA A 19 7.06 8.40 -1.93
C ALA A 19 6.44 9.48 -1.04
N LEU A 20 7.13 10.62 -0.85
CA LEU A 20 6.61 11.74 -0.08
C LEU A 20 5.34 12.32 -0.70
N PHE A 21 5.29 12.44 -2.03
CA PHE A 21 4.10 12.92 -2.74
C PHE A 21 2.89 12.03 -2.47
N ILE A 22 3.03 10.71 -2.59
CA ILE A 22 1.93 9.75 -2.35
C ILE A 22 1.46 9.83 -0.89
N LEU A 23 2.39 9.72 0.07
CA LEU A 23 2.07 9.73 1.50
C LEU A 23 1.49 11.07 1.95
N ALA A 24 2.05 12.18 1.49
CA ALA A 24 1.53 13.51 1.78
C ALA A 24 0.10 13.67 1.24
N THR A 25 -0.13 13.26 -0.01
CA THR A 25 -1.44 13.40 -0.66
C THR A 25 -2.51 12.57 0.06
N HIS A 26 -2.17 11.36 0.51
CA HIS A 26 -3.04 10.53 1.35
C HIS A 26 -3.40 11.23 2.66
N GLU A 27 -2.41 11.64 3.45
CA GLU A 27 -2.67 12.26 4.76
C GLU A 27 -3.34 13.64 4.65
N PHE A 28 -3.01 14.42 3.62
CA PHE A 28 -3.71 15.67 3.36
C PHE A 28 -5.16 15.45 2.92
N GLY A 29 -5.48 14.35 2.25
CA GLY A 29 -6.86 13.94 1.98
C GLY A 29 -7.66 13.81 3.27
N HIS A 30 -7.13 13.12 4.28
CA HIS A 30 -7.75 13.05 5.60
C HIS A 30 -7.83 14.42 6.28
N TYR A 31 -6.74 15.19 6.27
CA TYR A 31 -6.67 16.50 6.92
C TYR A 31 -7.71 17.48 6.38
N PHE A 32 -7.87 17.57 5.05
CA PHE A 32 -8.83 18.48 4.45
C PHE A 32 -10.28 18.05 4.72
N ALA A 33 -10.57 16.74 4.69
CA ALA A 33 -11.88 16.22 5.08
C ALA A 33 -12.19 16.51 6.55
N ALA A 34 -11.21 16.32 7.45
CA ALA A 34 -11.37 16.63 8.86
C ALA A 34 -11.63 18.12 9.07
N LYS A 35 -10.89 18.99 8.38
CA LYS A 35 -11.07 20.45 8.41
C LYS A 35 -12.45 20.86 7.92
N PHE A 36 -12.95 20.26 6.83
CA PHE A 36 -14.29 20.50 6.30
C PHE A 36 -15.37 20.18 7.33
N HIS A 37 -15.22 19.05 8.05
CA HIS A 37 -16.12 18.63 9.13
C HIS A 37 -15.85 19.28 10.48
N LYS A 38 -14.98 20.30 10.54
CA LYS A 38 -14.58 20.99 11.78
C LYS A 38 -14.01 20.06 12.86
N VAL A 39 -13.46 18.92 12.46
CA VAL A 39 -12.73 17.99 13.31
C VAL A 39 -11.29 18.48 13.42
N LYS A 40 -10.81 18.70 14.64
CA LYS A 40 -9.42 19.14 14.88
C LYS A 40 -8.48 17.99 14.57
N ALA A 41 -7.59 18.16 13.60
CA ALA A 41 -6.53 17.22 13.26
C ALA A 41 -5.16 17.92 13.23
N THR A 42 -4.08 17.16 13.41
CA THR A 42 -2.72 17.67 13.18
C THR A 42 -2.41 17.72 11.70
N LEU A 43 -1.32 18.43 11.36
CA LEU A 43 -0.67 18.20 10.07
C LEU A 43 -0.07 16.78 10.00
N PRO A 44 0.21 16.27 8.79
CA PRO A 44 0.86 14.97 8.61
C PRO A 44 2.24 14.92 9.29
N TYR A 45 2.48 13.85 10.06
CA TYR A 45 3.80 13.52 10.58
C TYR A 45 4.34 12.30 9.82
N PHE A 46 5.48 12.45 9.15
CA PHE A 46 6.17 11.37 8.47
C PHE A 46 7.02 10.58 9.47
N ILE A 47 6.94 9.25 9.43
CA ILE A 47 7.64 8.37 10.36
C ILE A 47 8.77 7.67 9.59
N PRO A 48 10.01 8.20 9.60
CA PRO A 48 11.11 7.59 8.87
C PRO A 48 11.56 6.28 9.52
N ILE A 49 12.03 5.33 8.70
CA ILE A 49 12.76 4.15 9.17
C ILE A 49 14.22 4.32 8.77
N PRO A 50 15.17 4.40 9.74
CA PRO A 50 16.58 4.49 9.41
C PRO A 50 17.04 3.26 8.61
N PRO A 51 18.05 3.37 7.74
CA PRO A 51 18.57 2.23 6.98
C PRO A 51 19.08 1.15 7.94
N ILE A 52 18.34 0.04 8.06
CA ILE A 52 18.74 -1.14 8.82
C ILE A 52 19.27 -2.17 7.82
N SER A 53 20.56 -2.48 7.93
CA SER A 53 21.20 -3.48 7.06
C SER A 53 20.52 -4.85 7.20
N GLY A 54 20.19 -5.48 6.08
CA GLY A 54 19.56 -6.81 6.05
C GLY A 54 18.03 -6.83 6.18
N PHE A 55 17.37 -5.67 6.27
CA PHE A 55 15.90 -5.57 6.28
C PHE A 55 15.41 -4.82 5.05
N LEU A 56 14.31 -5.28 4.44
CA LEU A 56 13.66 -4.57 3.32
C LEU A 56 13.10 -3.25 3.83
N ASN A 57 13.76 -2.15 3.49
CA ASN A 57 13.42 -0.82 4.00
C ASN A 57 12.91 0.10 2.88
N PHE A 58 11.68 0.59 3.02
CA PHE A 58 11.07 1.60 2.15
C PHE A 58 11.43 3.05 2.56
N GLY A 59 12.28 3.23 3.56
CA GLY A 59 12.69 4.51 4.15
C GLY A 59 11.66 5.13 5.10
N THR A 60 10.47 4.55 5.24
CA THR A 60 9.35 5.13 6.00
C THR A 60 8.37 4.06 6.49
N MET A 61 7.78 4.26 7.68
CA MET A 61 6.60 3.53 8.17
C MET A 61 5.29 4.14 7.64
N GLY A 62 5.38 5.20 6.84
CA GLY A 62 4.25 5.98 6.34
C GLY A 62 4.19 7.36 6.98
N ALA A 63 3.01 7.96 6.91
CA ALA A 63 2.69 9.23 7.55
C ALA A 63 1.38 9.08 8.31
N VAL A 64 1.19 9.89 9.35
CA VAL A 64 -0.03 9.85 10.17
C VAL A 64 -0.50 11.24 10.55
N ILE A 65 -1.82 11.44 10.54
CA ILE A 65 -2.48 12.53 11.26
C ILE A 65 -3.03 12.06 12.62
N LYS A 66 -3.06 12.97 13.59
CA LYS A 66 -3.71 12.74 14.88
C LYS A 66 -4.98 13.55 15.00
N THR A 67 -6.11 12.86 15.08
CA THR A 67 -7.41 13.46 15.41
C THR A 67 -7.44 13.88 16.89
N ARG A 68 -7.71 15.17 17.15
CA ARG A 68 -7.65 15.82 18.48
C ARG A 68 -9.03 16.18 19.06
N SER A 69 -10.10 15.93 18.33
CA SER A 69 -11.47 16.12 18.79
C SER A 69 -12.32 14.92 18.39
N GLU A 70 -13.43 14.71 19.09
CA GLU A 70 -14.37 13.66 18.71
C GLU A 70 -14.97 13.89 17.32
N ILE A 71 -15.20 12.81 16.58
CA ILE A 71 -15.87 12.84 15.29
C ILE A 71 -17.38 12.76 15.56
N PRO A 72 -18.17 13.78 15.19
CA PRO A 72 -19.55 13.92 15.66
C PRO A 72 -20.52 12.92 15.01
N THR A 73 -20.31 12.62 13.72
CA THR A 73 -21.25 11.83 12.91
C THR A 73 -20.52 10.78 12.08
N ASN A 74 -21.24 9.72 11.68
CA ASN A 74 -20.72 8.72 10.75
C ASN A 74 -20.48 9.30 9.36
N LYS A 75 -21.19 10.36 8.94
CA LYS A 75 -20.90 11.08 7.69
C LYS A 75 -19.52 11.74 7.70
N ALA A 76 -19.18 12.42 8.79
CA ALA A 76 -17.86 13.02 8.96
C ALA A 76 -16.76 11.95 8.99
N MET A 77 -17.03 10.86 9.71
CA MET A 77 -16.13 9.70 9.77
C MET A 77 -15.92 9.05 8.41
N PHE A 78 -17.01 8.87 7.65
CA PHE A 78 -16.98 8.33 6.30
C PHE A 78 -16.12 9.19 5.38
N ASP A 79 -16.39 10.50 5.34
CA ASP A 79 -15.68 11.42 4.45
C ASP A 79 -14.18 11.48 4.79
N ILE A 80 -13.84 11.51 6.08
CA ILE A 80 -12.45 11.42 6.53
C ILE A 80 -11.84 10.09 6.08
N GLY A 81 -12.51 8.97 6.31
CA GLY A 81 -12.03 7.63 5.98
C GLY A 81 -11.83 7.37 4.48
N VAL A 82 -12.67 7.89 3.59
CA VAL A 82 -12.49 7.71 2.13
C VAL A 82 -11.48 8.67 1.51
N SER A 83 -11.35 9.88 2.06
CA SER A 83 -10.60 10.95 1.38
C SER A 83 -9.11 10.66 1.27
N GLY A 84 -8.50 10.07 2.31
CA GLY A 84 -7.08 9.69 2.26
C GLY A 84 -6.79 8.61 1.23
N PRO A 85 -7.41 7.42 1.31
CA PRO A 85 -7.22 6.34 0.35
C PRO A 85 -7.48 6.75 -1.09
N ILE A 86 -8.54 7.52 -1.38
CA ILE A 86 -8.82 8.00 -2.74
C ILE A 86 -7.71 8.96 -3.22
N ALA A 87 -7.26 9.88 -2.36
CA ALA A 87 -6.20 10.81 -2.71
C ALA A 87 -4.84 10.10 -2.93
N GLY A 88 -4.47 9.19 -2.03
CA GLY A 88 -3.27 8.36 -2.14
C GLY A 88 -3.29 7.43 -3.35
N PHE A 89 -4.46 6.87 -3.66
CA PHE A 89 -4.69 6.07 -4.86
C PHE A 89 -4.46 6.89 -6.14
N ILE A 90 -5.06 8.07 -6.25
CA ILE A 90 -4.86 8.96 -7.40
C ILE A 90 -3.39 9.37 -7.54
N ALA A 91 -2.72 9.71 -6.43
CA ALA A 91 -1.30 10.01 -6.44
C ALA A 91 -0.45 8.83 -6.94
N SER A 92 -0.77 7.61 -6.47
CA SER A 92 -0.10 6.38 -6.90
C SER A 92 -0.33 6.10 -8.39
N LEU A 93 -1.54 6.34 -8.90
CA LEU A 93 -1.85 6.25 -10.33
C LEU A 93 -1.00 7.21 -11.16
N ILE A 94 -0.90 8.48 -10.74
CA ILE A 94 -0.09 9.48 -11.46
C ILE A 94 1.37 9.01 -11.55
N VAL A 95 1.93 8.55 -10.43
CA VAL A 95 3.32 8.06 -10.37
C VAL A 95 3.51 6.80 -11.21
N LEU A 96 2.58 5.84 -11.17
CA LEU A 96 2.66 4.61 -11.98
C LEU A 96 2.54 4.89 -13.46
N ILE A 97 1.59 5.74 -13.88
CA ILE A 97 1.42 6.15 -15.28
C ILE A 97 2.71 6.81 -15.77
N TYR A 98 3.29 7.72 -14.98
CA TYR A 98 4.58 8.32 -15.31
C TYR A 98 5.69 7.26 -15.40
N GLY A 99 5.74 6.32 -14.46
CA GLY A 99 6.72 5.23 -14.42
C GLY A 99 6.66 4.32 -15.65
N PHE A 100 5.48 3.90 -16.08
CA PHE A 100 5.32 3.05 -17.27
C PHE A 100 5.59 3.81 -18.58
N THR A 101 5.21 5.09 -18.66
CA THR A 101 5.40 5.89 -19.88
C THR A 101 6.84 6.42 -20.06
N HIS A 102 7.63 6.47 -18.99
CA HIS A 102 9.03 6.95 -19.00
C HIS A 102 10.01 5.86 -18.56
N LEU A 103 9.76 4.61 -18.97
CA LEU A 103 10.69 3.52 -18.69
C LEU A 103 12.05 3.77 -19.39
N PRO A 104 13.17 3.64 -18.66
CA PRO A 104 14.48 3.68 -19.28
C PRO A 104 14.71 2.43 -20.15
N SER A 105 15.70 2.48 -21.05
CA SER A 105 16.10 1.32 -21.84
C SER A 105 16.63 0.19 -20.95
N GLN A 106 16.72 -1.01 -21.52
CA GLN A 106 17.33 -2.16 -20.86
C GLN A 106 18.78 -1.90 -20.37
N ASP A 107 19.49 -0.93 -20.98
CA ASP A 107 20.84 -0.55 -20.57
C ASP A 107 20.88 -0.02 -19.12
N TYR A 108 19.78 0.57 -18.65
CA TYR A 108 19.65 0.99 -17.25
C TYR A 108 19.74 -0.19 -16.29
N LEU A 109 19.08 -1.32 -16.62
CA LEU A 109 19.18 -2.52 -15.81
C LEU A 109 20.57 -3.14 -15.93
N LEU A 110 21.15 -3.19 -17.13
CA LEU A 110 22.49 -3.72 -17.36
C LEU A 110 23.60 -2.91 -16.69
N ALA A 111 23.38 -1.62 -16.43
CA ALA A 111 24.28 -0.80 -15.64
C ALA A 111 24.32 -1.22 -14.15
N ILE A 112 23.25 -1.84 -13.66
CA ILE A 112 23.12 -2.34 -12.28
C ILE A 112 23.57 -3.80 -12.22
N HIS A 113 23.05 -4.62 -13.14
CA HIS A 113 23.28 -6.05 -13.26
C HIS A 113 23.77 -6.38 -14.68
N PRO A 114 25.09 -6.26 -14.96
CA PRO A 114 25.64 -6.47 -16.30
C PRO A 114 25.42 -7.88 -16.86
N ASP A 115 25.26 -8.85 -15.96
CA ASP A 115 25.03 -10.26 -16.23
C ASP A 115 23.54 -10.63 -16.28
N TYR A 116 22.61 -9.67 -16.23
CA TYR A 116 21.16 -9.94 -16.15
C TYR A 116 20.62 -10.91 -17.23
N PHE A 117 21.15 -10.85 -18.46
CA PHE A 117 20.75 -11.75 -19.56
C PHE A 117 21.55 -13.06 -19.62
N ASP A 118 22.51 -13.25 -18.72
CA ASP A 118 23.25 -14.51 -18.61
C ASP A 118 22.33 -15.61 -18.05
N PRO A 119 22.30 -16.82 -18.64
CA PRO A 119 21.58 -17.96 -18.08
C PRO A 119 21.94 -18.32 -16.63
N SER A 120 23.08 -17.86 -16.08
CA SER A 120 23.44 -18.05 -14.68
C SER A 120 22.94 -16.95 -13.73
N TYR A 121 22.39 -15.85 -14.25
CA TYR A 121 21.90 -14.75 -13.42
C TYR A 121 20.87 -15.24 -12.40
N GLY A 122 21.10 -14.93 -11.12
CA GLY A 122 20.21 -15.28 -10.03
C GLY A 122 20.19 -16.75 -9.59
N LYS A 123 20.95 -17.67 -10.23
CA LYS A 123 20.86 -19.12 -9.97
C LYS A 123 21.43 -19.62 -8.63
N GLU A 124 22.06 -18.77 -7.83
CA GLU A 124 22.63 -19.13 -6.52
C GLU A 124 22.41 -18.03 -5.46
N THR A 125 21.46 -17.13 -5.71
CA THR A 125 21.21 -15.97 -4.86
C THR A 125 19.77 -15.95 -4.38
N ILE A 126 19.57 -15.56 -3.12
CA ILE A 126 18.23 -15.25 -2.61
C ILE A 126 17.65 -14.13 -3.47
N SER A 127 16.58 -14.43 -4.21
CA SER A 127 15.91 -13.47 -5.08
C SER A 127 14.66 -12.92 -4.39
N LEU A 128 14.49 -11.60 -4.44
CA LEU A 128 13.31 -10.92 -3.96
C LEU A 128 12.46 -10.51 -5.15
N GLN A 129 11.23 -11.00 -5.21
CA GLN A 129 10.25 -10.64 -6.21
C GLN A 129 9.08 -9.90 -5.56
N PHE A 130 8.67 -8.80 -6.19
CA PHE A 130 7.47 -8.08 -5.77
C PHE A 130 6.21 -8.77 -6.31
N GLY A 131 5.16 -8.75 -5.51
CA GLY A 131 3.85 -9.29 -5.88
C GLY A 131 3.14 -8.44 -6.91
N ASN A 132 2.42 -9.07 -7.83
CA ASN A 132 1.49 -8.35 -8.67
C ASN A 132 0.22 -7.96 -7.90
N ASN A 133 -0.36 -6.82 -8.25
CA ASN A 133 -1.75 -6.48 -7.95
C ASN A 133 -2.49 -6.19 -9.26
N LEU A 134 -3.82 -6.28 -9.23
CA LEU A 134 -4.64 -6.19 -10.45
C LEU A 134 -4.43 -4.86 -11.16
N LEU A 135 -4.32 -3.77 -10.41
CA LEU A 135 -4.13 -2.44 -10.98
C LEU A 135 -2.77 -2.27 -11.63
N PHE A 136 -1.69 -2.74 -11.00
CA PHE A 136 -0.34 -2.66 -11.56
C PHE A 136 -0.25 -3.45 -12.87
N LEU A 137 -0.83 -4.65 -12.91
CA LEU A 137 -0.91 -5.45 -14.14
C LEU A 137 -1.71 -4.74 -15.22
N PHE A 138 -2.88 -4.19 -14.86
CA PHE A 138 -3.72 -3.45 -15.80
C PHE A 138 -2.99 -2.22 -16.39
N LEU A 139 -2.29 -1.45 -15.56
CA LEU A 139 -1.53 -0.28 -16.02
C LEU A 139 -0.33 -0.68 -16.89
N LYS A 140 0.36 -1.77 -16.54
CA LYS A 140 1.43 -2.33 -17.36
C LYS A 140 0.90 -2.63 -18.77
N GLU A 141 -0.16 -3.41 -18.89
CA GLU A 141 -0.74 -3.79 -20.18
C GLU A 141 -1.31 -2.60 -20.95
N LEU A 142 -1.81 -1.58 -20.25
CA LEU A 142 -2.41 -0.40 -20.87
C LEU A 142 -1.38 0.60 -21.41
N PHE A 143 -0.24 0.77 -20.72
CA PHE A 143 0.74 1.83 -21.00
C PHE A 143 2.05 1.35 -21.62
N THR A 144 2.21 0.04 -21.85
CA THR A 144 3.42 -0.52 -22.47
C THR A 144 3.07 -1.36 -23.69
N ASN A 145 3.97 -1.43 -24.67
CA ASN A 145 3.82 -2.28 -25.84
C ASN A 145 4.63 -3.58 -25.69
N PRO A 146 4.28 -4.65 -26.42
CA PRO A 146 5.04 -5.91 -26.39
C PRO A 146 6.51 -5.79 -26.80
N SER A 147 6.89 -4.71 -27.50
CA SER A 147 8.27 -4.40 -27.88
C SER A 147 9.07 -3.71 -26.79
N ASP A 148 8.40 -3.14 -25.79
CA ASP A 148 9.03 -2.32 -24.76
C ASP A 148 9.64 -3.22 -23.68
N PHE A 149 10.84 -2.89 -23.22
CA PHE A 149 11.43 -3.58 -22.08
C PHE A 149 10.75 -3.11 -20.80
N VAL A 150 9.87 -3.96 -20.25
CA VAL A 150 9.26 -3.75 -18.94
C VAL A 150 9.99 -4.60 -17.90
N PRO A 151 10.53 -4.00 -16.82
CA PRO A 151 11.26 -4.76 -15.82
C PRO A 151 10.38 -5.83 -15.18
N PRO A 152 10.89 -7.06 -14.97
CA PRO A 152 10.16 -8.06 -14.20
C PRO A 152 10.00 -7.60 -12.75
N MET A 153 9.07 -8.22 -12.03
CA MET A 153 8.83 -7.89 -10.62
C MET A 153 10.03 -8.21 -9.69
N THR A 154 11.02 -8.96 -10.17
CA THR A 154 12.32 -9.19 -9.52
C THR A 154 13.29 -8.00 -9.63
N GLU A 155 12.98 -7.01 -10.46
CA GLU A 155 13.84 -5.85 -10.74
C GLU A 155 13.09 -4.51 -10.59
N VAL A 156 11.76 -4.52 -10.43
CA VAL A 156 10.92 -3.31 -10.31
C VAL A 156 11.41 -2.37 -9.20
N TYR A 157 12.06 -2.87 -8.14
CA TYR A 157 12.59 -2.04 -7.07
C TYR A 157 13.76 -1.13 -7.49
N HIS A 158 14.41 -1.40 -8.62
CA HIS A 158 15.40 -0.50 -9.22
C HIS A 158 14.78 0.68 -9.98
N TYR A 159 13.47 0.65 -10.22
CA TYR A 159 12.75 1.67 -10.99
C TYR A 159 11.96 2.54 -10.02
N PRO A 160 12.46 3.74 -9.64
CA PRO A 160 11.95 4.49 -8.49
C PRO A 160 10.46 4.82 -8.59
N TYR A 161 9.96 5.18 -9.78
CA TYR A 161 8.54 5.50 -9.98
C TYR A 161 7.65 4.25 -9.92
N LEU A 162 8.06 3.14 -10.56
CA LEU A 162 7.30 1.89 -10.48
C LEU A 162 7.29 1.33 -9.06
N MET A 163 8.43 1.34 -8.38
CA MET A 163 8.59 0.89 -7.01
C MET A 163 7.70 1.71 -6.06
N THR A 164 7.81 3.03 -6.09
CA THR A 164 7.05 3.90 -5.17
C THR A 164 5.57 3.90 -5.48
N GLY A 165 5.18 3.84 -6.76
CA GLY A 165 3.80 3.67 -7.16
C GLY A 165 3.21 2.36 -6.66
N TRP A 166 3.93 1.25 -6.83
CA TRP A 166 3.55 -0.07 -6.31
C TRP A 166 3.45 -0.06 -4.78
N PHE A 167 4.41 0.54 -4.09
CA PHE A 167 4.40 0.70 -2.64
C PHE A 167 3.20 1.55 -2.19
N GLY A 168 2.86 2.60 -2.93
CA GLY A 168 1.66 3.41 -2.72
C GLY A 168 0.38 2.56 -2.77
N LEU A 169 0.24 1.70 -3.78
CA LEU A 169 -0.89 0.77 -3.87
C LEU A 169 -0.94 -0.20 -2.68
N LEU A 170 0.21 -0.72 -2.25
CA LEU A 170 0.30 -1.59 -1.07
C LEU A 170 -0.21 -0.86 0.18
N ILE A 171 0.29 0.35 0.46
CA ILE A 171 -0.12 1.15 1.62
C ILE A 171 -1.61 1.51 1.55
N THR A 172 -2.11 1.94 0.39
CA THR A 172 -3.54 2.19 0.19
C THR A 172 -4.38 0.94 0.49
N SER A 173 -3.96 -0.24 -0.01
CA SER A 173 -4.67 -1.49 0.25
C SER A 173 -4.65 -1.84 1.73
N MET A 174 -3.52 -1.70 2.43
CA MET A 174 -3.39 -1.97 3.86
C MET A 174 -4.31 -1.08 4.70
N ASN A 175 -4.39 0.22 4.38
CA ASN A 175 -5.29 1.17 5.05
C ASN A 175 -6.77 0.90 4.73
N MET A 176 -7.06 0.38 3.55
CA MET A 176 -8.44 0.05 3.15
C MET A 176 -8.93 -1.32 3.65
N ILE A 177 -8.09 -2.11 4.32
CA ILE A 177 -8.55 -3.34 4.99
C ILE A 177 -9.63 -2.97 6.02
N PRO A 178 -10.82 -3.58 5.98
CA PRO A 178 -11.96 -3.12 6.77
C PRO A 178 -11.93 -3.64 8.22
N VAL A 179 -10.88 -3.27 8.97
CA VAL A 179 -10.64 -3.70 10.35
C VAL A 179 -10.45 -2.49 11.26
N GLY A 180 -11.19 -2.46 12.38
CA GLY A 180 -10.99 -1.49 13.44
C GLY A 180 -10.99 -0.03 12.96
N GLN A 181 -9.99 0.74 13.37
CA GLN A 181 -9.83 2.16 13.03
C GLN A 181 -9.06 2.42 11.72
N LEU A 182 -8.79 1.40 10.91
CA LEU A 182 -8.28 1.63 9.56
C LEU A 182 -9.31 2.39 8.72
N ASP A 183 -8.85 3.01 7.64
CA ASP A 183 -9.70 3.78 6.73
C ASP A 183 -10.86 2.93 6.20
N GLY A 184 -10.58 1.70 5.76
CA GLY A 184 -11.62 0.75 5.34
C GLY A 184 -12.60 0.39 6.46
N GLY A 185 -12.12 0.36 7.71
CA GLY A 185 -12.95 0.16 8.90
C GLY A 185 -13.93 1.31 9.10
N HIS A 186 -13.47 2.56 8.97
CA HIS A 186 -14.31 3.76 8.99
C HIS A 186 -15.39 3.74 7.89
N VAL A 187 -15.03 3.32 6.67
CA VAL A 187 -15.95 3.21 5.54
C VAL A 187 -17.05 2.19 5.82
N VAL A 188 -16.68 0.95 6.15
CA VAL A 188 -17.65 -0.14 6.39
C VAL A 188 -18.53 0.18 7.61
N TYR A 189 -17.95 0.68 8.70
CA TYR A 189 -18.71 1.13 9.87
C TYR A 189 -19.76 2.17 9.51
N SER A 190 -19.36 3.20 8.75
CA SER A 190 -20.25 4.32 8.46
C SER A 190 -21.37 3.94 7.48
N MET A 191 -21.12 2.98 6.59
CA MET A 191 -22.12 2.48 5.63
C MET A 191 -23.10 1.47 6.24
N PHE A 192 -22.62 0.57 7.09
CA PHE A 192 -23.37 -0.63 7.48
C PHE A 192 -23.56 -0.79 9.00
N GLY A 193 -22.95 0.09 9.80
CA GLY A 193 -23.03 0.05 11.26
C GLY A 193 -22.08 -0.99 11.89
N SER A 194 -22.10 -1.04 13.22
CA SER A 194 -21.14 -1.80 14.02
C SER A 194 -21.19 -3.31 13.79
N LYS A 195 -22.39 -3.91 13.73
CA LYS A 195 -22.55 -5.37 13.59
C LYS A 195 -21.95 -5.89 12.29
N ILE A 196 -22.23 -5.22 11.17
CA ILE A 196 -21.69 -5.63 9.87
C ILE A 196 -20.19 -5.34 9.80
N GLN A 197 -19.73 -4.20 10.33
CA GLN A 197 -18.31 -3.90 10.38
C GLN A 197 -17.53 -4.95 11.18
N GLU A 198 -18.02 -5.39 12.33
CA GLU A 198 -17.35 -6.40 13.15
C GLU A 198 -17.26 -7.75 12.44
N ALA A 199 -18.33 -8.14 11.73
CA ALA A 199 -18.33 -9.35 10.91
C ALA A 199 -17.32 -9.25 9.75
N VAL A 200 -17.33 -8.14 9.01
CA VAL A 200 -16.41 -7.90 7.88
C VAL A 200 -14.95 -7.82 8.35
N ALA A 201 -14.70 -7.22 9.51
CA ALA A 201 -13.37 -7.15 10.11
C ALA A 201 -12.86 -8.54 10.52
N SER A 202 -13.74 -9.35 11.12
CA SER A 202 -13.41 -10.74 11.48
C SER A 202 -13.08 -11.58 10.25
N ILE A 203 -13.86 -11.45 9.17
CA ILE A 203 -13.58 -12.12 7.89
C ILE A 203 -12.24 -11.65 7.31
N SER A 204 -11.98 -10.34 7.33
CA SER A 204 -10.73 -9.78 6.80
C SER A 204 -9.52 -10.29 7.56
N LEU A 205 -9.60 -10.41 8.88
CA LEU A 205 -8.55 -10.99 9.71
C LEU A 205 -8.33 -12.48 9.42
N ILE A 206 -9.41 -13.26 9.22
CA ILE A 206 -9.30 -14.66 8.81
C ILE A 206 -8.58 -14.76 7.46
N VAL A 207 -8.93 -13.91 6.48
CA VAL A 207 -8.25 -13.88 5.17
C VAL A 207 -6.77 -13.57 5.34
N LEU A 208 -6.40 -12.56 6.14
CA LEU A 208 -4.99 -12.24 6.42
C LEU A 208 -4.24 -13.39 7.09
N VAL A 209 -4.87 -14.08 8.04
CA VAL A 209 -4.29 -15.26 8.70
C VAL A 209 -4.08 -16.39 7.70
N VAL A 210 -5.06 -16.67 6.85
CA VAL A 210 -4.94 -17.69 5.79
C VAL A 210 -3.79 -17.35 4.83
N LEU A 211 -3.71 -16.09 4.37
CA LEU A 211 -2.62 -15.63 3.48
C LEU A 211 -1.25 -15.69 4.15
N GLY A 212 -1.15 -15.35 5.44
CA GLY A 212 0.15 -15.40 6.10
C GLY A 212 0.57 -16.81 6.50
N VAL A 213 -0.38 -17.68 6.89
CA VAL A 213 -0.10 -19.10 7.12
C VAL A 213 0.28 -19.79 5.82
N SER A 214 -0.41 -19.50 4.70
CA SER A 214 -0.04 -20.06 3.40
C SER A 214 1.37 -19.63 3.00
N GLY A 215 1.75 -18.37 3.24
CA GLY A 215 3.13 -17.90 3.02
C GLY A 215 4.18 -18.62 3.89
N ILE A 216 3.87 -18.93 5.15
CA ILE A 216 4.77 -19.72 6.02
C ILE A 216 4.88 -21.17 5.51
N VAL A 217 3.75 -21.79 5.20
CA VAL A 217 3.70 -23.19 4.73
C VAL A 217 4.43 -23.32 3.39
N ASP A 218 4.22 -22.40 2.46
CA ASP A 218 4.89 -22.37 1.17
C ASP A 218 6.41 -22.28 1.33
N GLY A 219 6.89 -21.37 2.18
CA GLY A 219 8.32 -21.22 2.47
C GLY A 219 8.93 -22.37 3.27
N ALA A 220 8.18 -22.98 4.21
CA ALA A 220 8.70 -24.06 5.06
C ALA A 220 8.70 -25.43 4.37
N LEU A 221 7.80 -25.64 3.41
CA LEU A 221 7.66 -26.91 2.69
C LEU A 221 8.14 -26.81 1.23
N GLU A 222 8.68 -25.66 0.81
CA GLU A 222 9.21 -25.40 -0.54
C GLU A 222 8.20 -25.77 -1.65
N LEU A 223 6.91 -25.49 -1.43
CA LEU A 223 5.82 -25.95 -2.29
C LEU A 223 5.65 -25.11 -3.56
N ASN A 224 6.23 -23.90 -3.59
CA ASN A 224 6.20 -22.96 -4.70
C ASN A 224 4.78 -22.63 -5.20
N PHE A 225 3.81 -22.52 -4.29
CA PHE A 225 2.44 -22.10 -4.62
C PHE A 225 2.35 -20.61 -4.97
N GLY A 226 3.29 -19.78 -4.49
CA GLY A 226 3.33 -18.35 -4.80
C GLY A 226 2.11 -17.58 -4.29
N PHE A 227 1.43 -18.10 -3.27
CA PHE A 227 0.19 -17.55 -2.73
C PHE A 227 0.29 -17.28 -1.23
N GLY A 228 0.17 -16.00 -0.87
CA GLY A 228 0.27 -15.52 0.50
C GLY A 228 1.67 -15.05 0.87
N TRP A 229 1.77 -14.37 2.01
CA TRP A 229 3.00 -13.78 2.52
C TRP A 229 2.95 -13.72 4.04
N SER A 230 3.98 -14.24 4.71
CA SER A 230 4.04 -14.31 6.18
C SER A 230 3.88 -12.96 6.88
N GLY A 231 4.23 -11.85 6.21
CA GLY A 231 3.99 -10.50 6.73
C GLY A 231 2.51 -10.14 6.92
N TRP A 232 1.58 -10.84 6.26
CA TRP A 232 0.14 -10.67 6.54
C TRP A 232 -0.26 -11.19 7.93
N LEU A 233 0.44 -12.19 8.47
CA LEU A 233 0.25 -12.61 9.87
C LEU A 233 0.77 -11.53 10.83
N PHE A 234 1.95 -10.98 10.55
CA PHE A 234 2.50 -9.89 11.34
C PHE A 234 1.56 -8.68 11.36
N TRP A 235 1.05 -8.30 10.19
CA TRP A 235 0.05 -7.25 10.07
C TRP A 235 -1.24 -7.61 10.81
N GLY A 236 -1.75 -8.83 10.65
CA GLY A 236 -2.93 -9.32 11.37
C GLY A 236 -2.78 -9.26 12.90
N ILE A 237 -1.60 -9.55 13.44
CA ILE A 237 -1.28 -9.41 14.87
C ILE A 237 -1.34 -7.95 15.30
N ILE A 238 -0.76 -7.03 14.52
CA ILE A 238 -0.85 -5.59 14.78
C ILE A 238 -2.32 -5.15 14.81
N LEU A 239 -3.13 -5.59 13.84
CA LEU A 239 -4.54 -5.25 13.78
C LEU A 239 -5.32 -5.80 14.98
N LEU A 240 -5.03 -7.02 15.42
CA LEU A 240 -5.68 -7.64 16.57
C LEU A 240 -5.33 -6.96 17.89
N LEU A 241 -4.04 -6.68 18.12
CA LEU A 241 -3.54 -6.21 19.42
C LEU A 241 -3.59 -4.69 19.59
N ILE A 242 -3.27 -3.94 18.53
CA ILE A 242 -3.10 -2.49 18.59
C ILE A 242 -4.37 -1.78 18.12
N ILE A 243 -4.85 -2.10 16.91
CA ILE A 243 -6.01 -1.41 16.30
C ILE A 243 -7.34 -1.91 16.89
N LYS A 244 -7.41 -3.21 17.20
CA LYS A 244 -8.60 -3.95 17.65
C LYS A 244 -9.67 -4.08 16.56
N VAL A 245 -10.39 -5.20 16.58
CA VAL A 245 -11.37 -5.56 15.53
C VAL A 245 -12.55 -4.59 15.47
N LYS A 246 -13.03 -4.18 16.64
CA LYS A 246 -14.25 -3.39 16.79
C LYS A 246 -14.00 -1.91 16.54
N HIS A 247 -14.81 -1.33 15.66
CA HIS A 247 -14.79 0.11 15.39
C HIS A 247 -15.43 0.93 16.55
N PRO A 248 -14.80 2.04 17.00
CA PRO A 248 -15.37 2.91 18.03
C PRO A 248 -16.61 3.68 17.52
N PRO A 249 -17.73 3.67 18.27
CA PRO A 249 -18.96 4.28 17.79
C PRO A 249 -18.89 5.81 17.71
N VAL A 250 -19.68 6.40 16.80
CA VAL A 250 -19.95 7.84 16.75
C VAL A 250 -21.17 8.21 17.61
N ARG A 251 -21.29 9.50 17.97
CA ARG A 251 -22.43 10.01 18.74
C ARG A 251 -23.74 9.98 17.95
N HIS A 252 -23.69 10.38 16.69
CA HIS A 252 -24.87 10.45 15.82
C HIS A 252 -24.66 9.60 14.57
N PHE A 253 -25.50 8.57 14.42
CA PHE A 253 -25.49 7.71 13.26
C PHE A 253 -26.62 8.12 12.32
N GLU A 254 -26.27 8.61 11.14
CA GLU A 254 -27.18 9.11 10.13
C GLU A 254 -27.11 8.26 8.85
N GLN A 255 -28.15 8.27 8.04
CA GLN A 255 -28.10 7.63 6.74
C GLN A 255 -27.16 8.40 5.79
N LEU A 256 -26.28 7.67 5.11
CA LEU A 256 -25.44 8.21 4.05
C LEU A 256 -26.28 8.47 2.79
N ASP A 257 -25.99 9.58 2.11
CA ASP A 257 -26.53 9.87 0.78
C ASP A 257 -25.94 8.92 -0.29
N LEU A 258 -26.51 8.98 -1.50
CA LEU A 258 -26.13 8.12 -2.61
C LEU A 258 -24.68 8.35 -3.06
N THR A 259 -24.20 9.59 -3.04
CA THR A 259 -22.82 9.92 -3.43
C THR A 259 -21.82 9.27 -2.49
N ARG A 260 -22.05 9.38 -1.17
CA ARG A 260 -21.23 8.70 -0.15
C ARG A 260 -21.28 7.19 -0.31
N LYS A 261 -22.46 6.60 -0.55
CA LYS A 261 -22.54 5.15 -0.82
C LYS A 261 -21.70 4.74 -2.02
N PHE A 262 -21.79 5.48 -3.13
CA PHE A 262 -20.97 5.24 -4.32
C PHE A 262 -19.47 5.33 -4.02
N LEU A 263 -19.02 6.40 -3.35
CA LEU A 263 -17.62 6.56 -2.94
C LEU A 263 -17.15 5.43 -2.01
N GLY A 264 -18.05 4.90 -1.18
CA GLY A 264 -17.76 3.79 -0.27
C GLY A 264 -17.49 2.51 -1.04
N TYR A 265 -18.38 2.15 -1.98
CA TYR A 265 -18.16 1.01 -2.86
C TYR A 265 -16.93 1.19 -3.75
N PHE A 266 -16.69 2.39 -4.26
CA PHE A 266 -15.48 2.70 -5.03
C PHE A 266 -14.21 2.52 -4.18
N SER A 267 -14.22 2.93 -2.92
CA SER A 267 -13.08 2.73 -2.01
C SER A 267 -12.85 1.25 -1.72
N LEU A 268 -13.92 0.46 -1.54
CA LEU A 268 -13.81 -0.99 -1.41
C LEU A 268 -13.31 -1.66 -2.71
N LEU A 269 -13.63 -1.12 -3.88
CA LEU A 269 -13.03 -1.56 -5.13
C LEU A 269 -11.52 -1.24 -5.19
N ILE A 270 -11.11 -0.06 -4.70
CA ILE A 270 -9.69 0.31 -4.57
C ILE A 270 -8.93 -0.75 -3.77
N LEU A 271 -9.49 -1.23 -2.65
CA LEU A 271 -8.90 -2.34 -1.90
C LEU A 271 -8.65 -3.55 -2.80
N ILE A 272 -9.67 -4.02 -3.51
CA ILE A 272 -9.59 -5.23 -4.35
C ILE A 272 -8.53 -5.09 -5.43
N VAL A 273 -8.47 -3.94 -6.12
CA VAL A 273 -7.54 -3.77 -7.25
C VAL A 273 -6.10 -3.52 -6.81
N CYS A 274 -5.89 -2.93 -5.63
CA CYS A 274 -4.56 -2.62 -5.10
C CYS A 274 -3.97 -3.75 -4.23
N PHE A 275 -4.82 -4.61 -3.66
CA PHE A 275 -4.37 -5.65 -2.75
C PHE A 275 -3.52 -6.70 -3.48
N ALA A 276 -2.31 -6.91 -2.97
CA ALA A 276 -1.41 -7.97 -3.41
C ALA A 276 -1.46 -9.13 -2.40
N PRO A 277 -1.99 -10.32 -2.74
CA PRO A 277 -2.03 -11.45 -1.80
C PRO A 277 -0.64 -11.91 -1.34
N SER A 278 0.36 -11.82 -2.22
CA SER A 278 1.76 -12.08 -1.91
C SER A 278 2.60 -10.89 -2.35
N PRO A 279 2.71 -9.81 -1.54
CA PRO A 279 3.44 -8.60 -1.93
C PRO A 279 4.95 -8.83 -2.05
N PHE A 280 5.49 -9.82 -1.34
CA PHE A 280 6.89 -10.18 -1.39
C PHE A 280 7.02 -11.70 -1.49
N ILE A 281 7.75 -12.15 -2.51
CA ILE A 281 8.07 -13.54 -2.76
C ILE A 281 9.59 -13.65 -2.66
N ILE A 282 10.06 -14.58 -1.83
CA ILE A 282 11.49 -14.84 -1.65
C ILE A 282 11.75 -16.24 -2.16
N THR A 283 12.64 -16.37 -3.14
CA THR A 283 13.04 -17.66 -3.72
C THR A 283 14.52 -17.90 -3.42
N PHE A 284 14.82 -19.12 -2.98
CA PHE A 284 16.17 -19.59 -2.62
C PHE A 284 16.80 -20.37 -3.76
#